data_AF-A0A093GVF5-F1
#
_entry.id   AF-A0A093GVF5-F1
#
_cell.length_a   1.000
_cell.length_b   1.000
_cell.length_c   1.000
_cell.angle_alpha   90.00
_cell.angle_beta   90.00
_cell.angle_gamma   90.00
#
_symmetry.space_group_name_H-M   'P 1'
#
loop_
_entity.id
_entity.type
_entity.pdbx_description
1 polymer ?
#
loop_
_entity_poly.entity_id
_entity_poly.type
_entity_poly.pdbx_seq_one_letter_code
_entity_poly.pdbx_strand_id
1 'polypeptide(L)' 'IVQHFEDSNDCPRCGNQVHETDPLEMLRLDNNTLEETICK' A
#
# COMPACT_ATOMS: atom_id res chain seq x y z
N ILE A 1 -3.73 -5.99 -0.52
CA ILE A 1 -2.82 -5.12 0.24
C ILE A 1 -3.19 -5.12 1.71
N VAL A 2 -4.40 -4.71 2.10
CA VAL A 2 -4.84 -4.77 3.51
C VAL A 2 -4.70 -6.18 4.08
N GLN A 3 -5.32 -7.18 3.45
CA GLN A 3 -5.21 -8.58 3.86
C GLN A 3 -3.79 -9.16 3.79
N HIS A 4 -2.89 -8.57 2.99
CA HIS A 4 -1.49 -9.02 2.98
C HIS A 4 -0.73 -8.49 4.19
N PHE A 5 -0.99 -7.23 4.56
CA PHE A 5 -0.40 -6.58 5.73
C PHE A 5 -0.97 -7.05 7.07
N GLU A 6 -2.02 -7.88 7.06
CA GLU A 6 -2.49 -8.59 8.27
C GLU A 6 -1.54 -9.76 8.64
N ASP A 7 -0.90 -10.38 7.65
CA ASP A 7 -0.05 -11.58 7.84
C ASP A 7 1.44 -11.32 7.59
N SER A 8 1.81 -10.25 6.88
CA SER A 8 3.21 -9.94 6.49
C SER A 8 3.46 -8.44 6.34
N ASN A 9 4.59 -7.97 6.86
CA ASN A 9 5.01 -6.56 6.71
C ASN A 9 5.73 -6.28 5.37
N ASP A 10 5.83 -7.26 4.48
CA ASP A 10 6.55 -7.09 3.24
C ASP A 10 5.63 -6.50 2.17
N CYS A 11 6.19 -5.64 1.31
CA CYS A 11 5.45 -5.16 0.16
C CYS A 11 5.27 -6.32 -0.84
N PRO A 12 4.04 -6.70 -1.21
CA PRO A 12 3.79 -7.86 -2.08
C PRO A 12 4.32 -7.66 -3.51
N ARG A 13 4.70 -6.43 -3.86
CA ARG A 13 5.21 -6.07 -5.18
C ARG A 13 6.73 -6.16 -5.29
N CYS A 14 7.45 -5.77 -4.24
CA CYS A 14 8.90 -5.61 -4.30
C CYS A 14 9.65 -6.28 -3.14
N GLY A 15 8.96 -6.85 -2.15
CA GLY A 15 9.56 -7.53 -1.00
C GLY A 15 10.24 -6.59 -0.01
N ASN A 16 10.03 -5.26 -0.11
CA ASN A 16 10.56 -4.32 0.88
C ASN A 16 9.77 -4.44 2.17
N GLN A 17 10.47 -4.60 3.29
CA GLN A 17 9.86 -4.67 4.61
C GLN A 17 9.45 -3.30 5.13
N VAL A 18 8.19 -3.19 5.55
CA VAL A 18 7.66 -2.04 6.29
C VAL A 18 8.07 -2.18 7.76
N HIS A 19 8.82 -1.20 8.27
CA HIS A 19 9.35 -1.21 9.64
C HIS A 19 8.42 -0.54 10.66
N GLU A 20 7.25 -0.05 10.23
CA GLU A 20 6.25 0.58 11.09
C GLU A 20 5.48 -0.45 11.92
N THR A 21 4.99 -0.01 13.08
CA THR A 21 4.23 -0.87 14.01
C THR A 21 2.90 -1.31 13.41
N ASP A 22 2.30 -0.47 12.56
CA ASP A 22 1.15 -0.80 11.72
C ASP A 22 1.43 -0.38 10.25
N PRO A 23 1.64 -1.35 9.33
CA PRO A 23 1.88 -1.05 7.92
C PRO A 23 0.74 -0.29 7.22
N LEU A 24 -0.48 -0.35 7.77
CA LEU A 24 -1.64 0.35 7.22
C LEU A 24 -1.54 1.87 7.42
N GLU A 25 -0.79 2.35 8.42
CA GLU A 25 -0.55 3.79 8.61
C GLU A 25 0.28 4.42 7.49
N MET A 26 1.02 3.61 6.73
CA MET A 26 1.74 4.09 5.54
C MET A 26 0.86 4.14 4.27
N LEU A 27 -0.34 3.56 4.28
CA LEU A 27 -1.20 3.57 3.11
C LEU A 27 -1.83 4.96 2.93
N ARG A 28 -1.50 5.61 1.81
CA ARG A 28 -2.13 6.87 1.38
C ARG A 28 -2.95 6.61 0.13
N LEU A 29 -4.18 7.12 0.12
CA LEU A 29 -5.00 7.17 -1.08
C LEU A 29 -4.42 8.25 -2.00
N ASP A 30 -3.77 7.84 -3.07
CA ASP A 30 -3.27 8.74 -4.11
C ASP A 30 -4.41 9.12 -5.06
N ASN A 31 -5.33 9.95 -4.56
CA ASN A 31 -6.55 10.35 -5.28
C ASN A 31 -6.26 11.32 -6.44
N ASN A 32 -5.09 11.96 -6.47
CA ASN A 32 -4.84 13.10 -7.35
C ASN A 32 -4.19 12.73 -8.70
N THR A 33 -3.81 11.48 -8.96
CA THR A 33 -3.15 11.12 -10.23
C THR A 33 -3.63 9.80 -10.81
N LEU A 34 -4.12 8.88 -9.96
CA LEU A 34 -4.63 7.58 -10.42
C LEU A 34 -6.05 7.69 -10.99
N GLU A 35 -6.93 8.50 -10.39
CA GLU A 35 -8.31 8.67 -10.86
C GLU A 35 -8.36 9.27 -12.27
N GLU A 36 -7.52 10.27 -12.55
CA GLU A 36 -7.41 10.89 -13.88
C GLU A 36 -6.83 9.97 -14.96
N THR A 37 -6.06 8.95 -14.57
CA THR A 37 -5.41 7.98 -15.47
C THR A 37 -6.26 6.73 -15.70
N ILE A 38 -7.06 6.30 -14.71
CA ILE A 38 -7.90 5.09 -14.78
C ILE A 38 -9.31 5.41 -15.33
N CYS A 39 -9.82 6.65 -15.17
CA CYS A 39 -11.13 7.08 -15.69
C CYS A 39 -11.08 7.77 -17.08
N LYS A 40 -10.00 7.62 -17.86
CA LYS A 40 -9.94 7.98 -19.29
C LYS A 40 -9.84 6.71 -20.14
#